data_AF-A0A817H897-F1
#
_entry.id   AF-A0A817H897-F1
#
_cell.length_a   1.000
_cell.length_b   1.000
_cell.length_c   1.000
_cell.angle_alpha   90.00
_cell.angle_beta   90.00
_cell.angle_gamma   90.00
#
_symmetry.space_group_name_H-M   'P 1'
#
loop_
_entity.id
_entity.type
_entity.pdbx_description
1 polymer ?
#
loop_
_entity_poly.entity_id
_entity_poly.type
_entity_poly.pdbx_seq_one_letter_code
_entity_poly.pdbx_strand_id
1 'polypeptide(L)'
;MCRILLILVTVVSIIYINNSTPLDDYVNKPDPVFAWKLIKTHYELTHTTYILNMTSQQWFDASFSSRSIWWHYMVITVPRIHSRPKTAYMLIGGETNLDPVPKRDSWGEKISVKTGTVAVEVKQIPSQPITFVADPSQKSRFEDDILAWTWNTFIQSNGSDPSVLLLLPMTKVS
;
A
#
# COMPACT_ATOMS: atom_id res chain seq x y z
N MET A 1 6.89 -4.22 69.23
CA MET A 1 5.72 -4.64 68.43
C MET A 1 5.56 -3.66 67.27
N CYS A 2 6.03 -4.02 66.07
CA CYS A 2 5.79 -3.22 64.86
C CYS A 2 5.46 -4.22 63.73
N ARG A 3 4.18 -4.33 63.39
CA ARG A 3 3.69 -5.23 62.35
C ARG A 3 3.96 -4.59 60.98
N ILE A 4 4.86 -5.19 60.20
CA ILE A 4 5.07 -4.84 58.80
C ILE A 4 3.91 -5.46 57.99
N LEU A 5 3.07 -4.61 57.42
CA LEU A 5 1.98 -5.00 56.53
C LEU A 5 2.55 -5.12 55.11
N LEU A 6 2.72 -6.36 54.62
CA LEU A 6 3.06 -6.64 53.22
C LEU A 6 1.81 -6.40 52.35
N ILE A 7 1.81 -5.32 51.56
CA ILE A 7 0.80 -5.08 50.54
C ILE A 7 1.22 -5.86 49.29
N LEU A 8 0.52 -6.95 49.01
CA LEU A 8 0.66 -7.72 47.77
C LEU A 8 -0.04 -6.94 46.65
N VAL A 9 0.71 -6.23 45.82
CA VAL A 9 0.16 -5.59 44.61
C VAL A 9 0.02 -6.67 43.54
N THR A 10 -1.19 -7.23 43.40
CA THR A 10 -1.53 -8.09 42.26
C THR A 10 -1.62 -7.21 41.01
N VAL A 11 -0.61 -7.30 40.13
CA VAL A 11 -0.67 -6.73 38.79
C VAL A 11 -1.66 -7.57 37.99
N VAL A 12 -2.90 -7.11 37.88
CA VAL A 12 -3.87 -7.67 36.94
C VAL A 12 -3.49 -7.14 35.56
N SER A 13 -2.79 -7.95 34.78
CA SER A 13 -2.58 -7.68 33.36
C SER A 13 -3.96 -7.73 32.68
N ILE A 14 -4.46 -6.57 32.27
CA ILE A 14 -5.63 -6.49 31.39
C ILE A 14 -5.19 -7.13 30.07
N ILE A 15 -5.66 -8.35 29.80
CA ILE A 15 -5.53 -8.96 28.48
C ILE A 15 -6.46 -8.17 27.57
N TYR A 16 -5.92 -7.18 26.87
CA TYR A 16 -6.61 -6.60 25.73
C TYR A 16 -6.77 -7.72 24.71
N ILE A 17 -8.00 -8.22 24.55
CA ILE A 17 -8.35 -9.04 23.40
C ILE A 17 -8.31 -8.08 22.21
N ASN A 18 -7.15 -8.03 21.56
CA ASN A 18 -6.99 -7.29 20.32
C ASN A 18 -7.72 -8.11 19.25
N ASN A 19 -8.92 -7.68 18.86
CA ASN A 19 -9.70 -8.29 17.79
C ASN A 19 -9.13 -7.94 16.40
N SER A 20 -7.81 -7.78 16.28
CA SER A 20 -7.17 -7.47 15.01
C SER A 20 -7.23 -8.69 14.10
N THR A 21 -7.64 -8.46 12.85
CA THR A 21 -7.55 -9.44 11.79
C THR A 21 -6.14 -9.44 11.20
N PRO A 22 -5.73 -10.49 10.46
CA PRO A 22 -4.47 -10.46 9.71
C PRO A 22 -4.34 -9.26 8.78
N LEU A 23 -5.47 -8.74 8.27
CA LEU A 23 -5.49 -7.51 7.48
C LEU A 23 -5.13 -6.31 8.35
N ASP A 24 -5.77 -6.14 9.50
CA ASP A 24 -5.48 -5.05 10.44
C ASP A 24 -4.02 -5.05 10.86
N ASP A 25 -3.47 -6.22 11.19
CA ASP A 25 -2.07 -6.37 11.57
C ASP A 25 -1.14 -5.98 10.42
N TYR A 26 -1.46 -6.39 9.19
CA TYR A 26 -0.62 -6.13 8.02
C TYR A 26 -0.60 -4.65 7.64
N VAL A 27 -1.77 -4.01 7.55
CA VAL A 27 -1.88 -2.60 7.11
C VAL A 27 -1.31 -1.63 8.13
N ASN A 28 -1.44 -1.93 9.43
CA ASN A 28 -0.93 -1.07 10.50
C ASN A 28 0.55 -1.31 10.82
N LYS A 29 1.17 -2.37 10.29
CA LYS A 29 2.61 -2.62 10.47
C LYS A 29 3.43 -1.45 9.88
N PRO A 30 4.35 -0.83 10.61
CA PRO A 30 5.23 0.18 10.03
C PRO A 30 6.17 -0.42 8.96
N ASP A 31 6.37 0.28 7.85
CA ASP A 31 7.33 -0.07 6.81
C ASP A 31 8.49 0.94 6.80
N PRO A 32 9.70 0.56 7.25
CA PRO A 32 10.84 1.48 7.31
C PRO A 32 11.36 1.90 5.93
N VAL A 33 10.96 1.19 4.86
CA VAL A 33 11.30 1.51 3.47
C VAL A 33 10.35 2.54 2.85
N PHE A 34 9.27 2.91 3.54
CA PHE A 34 8.31 3.89 3.02
C PHE A 34 9.01 5.22 2.75
N ALA A 35 8.96 5.66 1.49
CA ALA A 35 9.60 6.88 1.04
C ALA A 35 8.91 7.38 -0.23
N TRP A 36 9.08 8.66 -0.55
CA TRP A 36 8.60 9.21 -1.81
C TRP A 36 9.53 10.30 -2.33
N LYS A 37 9.49 10.52 -3.64
CA LYS A 37 10.26 11.54 -4.34
C LYS A 37 9.40 12.21 -5.40
N LEU A 38 9.43 13.55 -5.41
CA LEU A 38 8.83 14.34 -6.50
C LEU A 38 9.62 14.13 -7.80
N ILE A 39 8.92 13.73 -8.85
CA ILE A 39 9.48 13.53 -10.19
C ILE A 39 9.20 14.74 -11.08
N LYS A 40 7.95 15.19 -11.12
CA LYS A 40 7.49 16.27 -12.01
C LYS A 40 6.39 17.10 -11.37
N THR A 41 6.31 18.36 -11.80
CA THR A 41 5.21 19.26 -11.49
C THR A 41 4.68 19.86 -12.79
N HIS A 42 3.36 19.89 -12.92
CA HIS A 42 2.65 20.53 -14.02
C HIS A 42 1.78 21.65 -13.46
N TYR A 43 2.02 22.86 -13.94
CA TYR A 43 1.27 24.05 -13.53
C TYR A 43 0.19 24.36 -14.54
N GLU A 44 -1.03 24.56 -14.04
CA GLU A 44 -2.17 24.97 -14.83
C GLU A 44 -2.90 26.15 -14.19
N LEU A 45 -3.76 26.78 -14.99
CA LEU A 45 -4.61 27.87 -14.52
C LEU A 45 -5.60 27.41 -13.45
N THR A 46 -6.12 26.18 -13.56
CA THR A 46 -7.17 25.66 -12.67
C THR A 46 -6.66 24.73 -11.58
N HIS A 47 -5.44 24.20 -11.70
CA HIS A 47 -4.88 23.23 -10.75
C HIS A 47 -3.35 23.16 -10.83
N THR A 48 -2.73 22.32 -10.00
CA THR A 48 -1.34 21.88 -10.12
C THR A 48 -1.29 20.37 -9.95
N THR A 49 -0.56 19.70 -10.82
CA THR A 49 -0.39 18.24 -10.78
C THR A 49 1.03 17.91 -10.37
N TYR A 50 1.18 17.06 -9.36
CA TYR A 50 2.45 16.51 -8.90
C TYR A 50 2.53 15.04 -9.25
N ILE A 51 3.68 14.60 -9.76
CA ILE A 51 3.95 13.18 -10.00
C ILE A 51 5.05 12.75 -9.05
N LEU A 52 4.73 11.81 -8.16
CA LEU A 52 5.66 11.24 -7.19
C LEU A 52 6.02 9.80 -7.59
N ASN A 53 7.23 9.38 -7.26
CA ASN A 53 7.57 7.96 -7.10
C ASN A 53 7.49 7.67 -5.61
N MET A 54 6.63 6.74 -5.20
CA MET A 54 6.44 6.32 -3.82
C MET A 54 6.87 4.86 -3.67
N THR A 55 7.81 4.59 -2.77
CA THR A 55 8.04 3.26 -2.21
C THR A 55 7.04 3.04 -1.09
N SER A 56 6.14 2.07 -1.25
CA SER A 56 5.02 1.85 -0.32
C SER A 56 5.40 0.94 0.84
N GLN A 57 6.07 -0.18 0.56
CA GLN A 57 6.30 -1.24 1.54
C GLN A 57 7.36 -2.24 1.05
N GLN A 58 7.75 -3.12 1.95
CA GLN A 58 8.47 -4.34 1.62
C GLN A 58 7.56 -5.57 1.80
N TRP A 59 7.27 -6.27 0.70
CA TRP A 59 6.54 -7.53 0.70
C TRP A 59 7.52 -8.71 0.61
N PHE A 60 7.79 -9.33 1.76
CA PHE A 60 8.84 -10.33 1.97
C PHE A 60 10.24 -9.84 1.56
N ASP A 61 11.22 -10.72 1.55
CA ASP A 61 12.55 -10.44 1.02
C ASP A 61 12.71 -11.01 -0.41
N ALA A 62 13.91 -10.84 -0.96
CA ALA A 62 14.25 -11.30 -2.30
C ALA A 62 14.25 -12.84 -2.47
N SER A 63 14.16 -13.63 -1.38
CA SER A 63 14.02 -15.08 -1.46
C SER A 63 12.61 -15.51 -1.84
N PHE A 64 11.62 -14.63 -1.69
CA PHE A 64 10.24 -14.91 -2.04
C PHE A 64 9.93 -14.55 -3.50
N SER A 65 10.27 -13.32 -3.90
CA SER A 65 9.93 -12.81 -5.23
C SER A 65 10.99 -11.85 -5.77
N SER A 66 11.00 -11.68 -7.09
CA SER A 66 11.85 -10.71 -7.78
C SER A 66 11.52 -9.24 -7.45
N ARG A 67 10.43 -8.98 -6.72
CA ARG A 67 9.97 -7.65 -6.37
C ARG A 67 9.49 -7.54 -4.92
N SER A 68 10.46 -7.67 -4.02
CA SER A 68 10.27 -7.49 -2.59
C SER A 68 9.93 -6.04 -2.21
N ILE A 69 10.61 -5.05 -2.79
CA ILE A 69 10.32 -3.62 -2.55
C ILE A 69 9.29 -3.12 -3.55
N TRP A 70 8.16 -2.65 -3.05
CA TRP A 70 7.06 -2.15 -3.87
C TRP A 70 7.14 -0.65 -4.06
N TRP A 71 6.93 -0.20 -5.29
CA TRP A 71 6.89 1.21 -5.63
C TRP A 71 5.83 1.53 -6.68
N HIS A 72 5.36 2.78 -6.64
CA HIS A 72 4.19 3.26 -7.35
C HIS A 72 4.41 4.69 -7.85
N TYR A 73 3.80 5.02 -8.99
CA TYR A 73 3.58 6.41 -9.36
C TYR A 73 2.31 6.94 -8.70
N MET A 74 2.43 8.10 -8.06
CA MET A 74 1.28 8.86 -7.56
C MET A 74 1.10 10.13 -8.37
N VAL A 75 -0.09 10.32 -8.93
CA VAL A 75 -0.48 11.55 -9.64
C VAL A 75 -1.44 12.33 -8.75
N ILE A 76 -0.96 13.43 -8.17
CA ILE A 76 -1.70 14.25 -7.22
C ILE A 76 -2.12 15.54 -7.91
N THR A 77 -3.43 15.74 -8.10
CA THR A 77 -3.99 16.98 -8.63
C THR A 77 -4.59 17.81 -7.52
N VAL A 78 -4.09 19.04 -7.39
CA VAL A 78 -4.51 20.03 -6.41
C VAL A 78 -5.22 21.18 -7.13
N PRO A 79 -6.53 21.40 -6.91
CA PRO A 79 -7.27 22.46 -7.61
C PRO A 79 -6.90 23.82 -7.02
N ARG A 80 -7.01 24.91 -7.79
CA ARG A 80 -6.83 26.28 -7.27
C ARG A 80 -7.94 26.69 -6.31
N ILE A 81 -9.16 26.24 -6.59
CA ILE A 81 -10.34 26.50 -5.76
C ILE A 81 -10.59 25.28 -4.89
N HIS A 82 -10.45 25.46 -3.58
CA HIS A 82 -10.61 24.40 -2.58
C HIS A 82 -12.00 24.49 -1.93
N SER A 83 -12.94 23.70 -2.44
CA SER A 83 -14.30 23.61 -1.88
C SER A 83 -14.39 22.59 -0.74
N ARG A 84 -13.47 21.60 -0.69
CA ARG A 84 -13.48 20.50 0.28
C ARG A 84 -12.09 20.23 0.86
N PRO A 85 -11.56 21.09 1.74
CA PRO A 85 -10.17 21.02 2.20
C PRO A 85 -9.84 19.83 3.12
N LYS A 86 -10.84 19.11 3.62
CA LYS A 86 -10.67 17.92 4.49
C LYS A 86 -10.96 16.60 3.78
N THR A 87 -11.14 16.63 2.46
CA THR A 87 -11.49 15.44 1.68
C THR A 87 -10.52 15.33 0.52
N ALA A 88 -10.16 14.09 0.18
CA ALA A 88 -9.47 13.76 -1.03
C ALA A 88 -10.25 12.66 -1.76
N TYR A 89 -10.18 12.67 -3.08
CA TYR A 89 -10.60 11.56 -3.92
C TYR A 89 -9.37 10.73 -4.24
N MET A 90 -9.45 9.41 -4.09
CA MET A 90 -8.41 8.48 -4.50
C MET A 90 -8.95 7.54 -5.58
N LEU A 91 -8.14 7.33 -6.63
CA LEU A 91 -8.35 6.34 -7.67
C LEU A 91 -7.18 5.36 -7.66
N ILE A 92 -7.48 4.07 -7.67
CA ILE A 92 -6.50 3.02 -7.92
C ILE A 92 -6.44 2.82 -9.44
N GLY A 93 -5.32 3.22 -10.03
CA GLY A 93 -5.04 3.11 -11.45
C GLY A 93 -4.33 1.80 -11.80
N GLY A 94 -4.35 1.44 -13.08
CA GLY A 94 -3.61 0.29 -13.61
C GLY A 94 -2.12 0.58 -13.80
N GLU A 95 -1.55 0.03 -14.87
CA GLU A 95 -0.12 0.04 -15.21
C GLU A 95 0.73 -0.97 -14.42
N THR A 96 1.98 -1.06 -14.83
CA THR A 96 3.02 -1.96 -14.32
C THR A 96 4.27 -1.14 -14.01
N ASN A 97 5.21 -1.71 -13.27
CA ASN A 97 6.52 -1.13 -13.05
C ASN A 97 7.44 -1.12 -14.28
N LEU A 98 6.96 -1.57 -15.44
CA LEU A 98 7.63 -1.41 -16.73
C LEU A 98 7.18 -0.14 -17.47
N ASP A 99 6.04 0.43 -17.06
CA ASP A 99 5.49 1.61 -17.71
C ASP A 99 6.32 2.87 -17.41
N PRO A 100 6.41 3.81 -18.37
CA PRO A 100 7.14 5.05 -18.18
C PRO A 100 6.45 5.91 -17.11
N VAL A 101 7.16 6.93 -16.63
CA VAL A 101 6.57 7.96 -15.76
C VAL A 101 5.28 8.47 -16.39
N PRO A 102 4.14 8.43 -15.66
CA PRO A 102 2.86 8.83 -16.19
C PRO A 102 2.92 10.22 -16.80
N LYS A 103 2.13 10.39 -17.86
CA LYS A 103 1.73 11.72 -18.25
C LYS A 103 0.66 12.20 -17.26
N ARG A 104 0.21 13.43 -17.45
CA ARG A 104 -0.89 14.01 -16.69
C ARG A 104 -2.15 13.13 -16.77
N ASP A 105 -2.87 13.02 -15.65
CA ASP A 105 -4.12 12.27 -15.57
C ASP A 105 -5.32 13.16 -15.90
N SER A 106 -5.89 12.97 -17.09
CA SER A 106 -7.05 13.76 -17.53
C SER A 106 -8.32 13.52 -16.69
N TRP A 107 -8.43 12.41 -15.96
CA TRP A 107 -9.59 12.10 -15.12
C TRP A 107 -9.47 12.73 -13.74
N GLY A 108 -8.36 12.52 -13.05
CA GLY A 108 -8.05 13.16 -11.77
C GLY A 108 -8.11 14.69 -11.86
N GLU A 109 -7.63 15.27 -12.96
CA GLU A 109 -7.74 16.72 -13.21
C GLU A 109 -9.20 17.19 -13.28
N LYS A 110 -10.04 16.48 -14.04
CA LYS A 110 -11.47 16.82 -14.17
C LYS A 110 -12.20 16.70 -12.83
N ILE A 111 -11.97 15.62 -12.10
CA ILE A 111 -12.62 15.38 -10.80
C ILE A 111 -12.19 16.45 -9.81
N SER A 112 -10.88 16.73 -9.74
CA SER A 112 -10.32 17.71 -8.82
C SER A 112 -10.89 19.10 -9.05
N VAL A 113 -10.82 19.60 -10.29
CA VAL A 113 -11.29 20.95 -10.64
C VAL A 113 -12.80 21.09 -10.47
N LYS A 114 -13.60 20.10 -10.90
CA LYS A 114 -15.06 20.19 -10.81
C LYS A 114 -15.58 20.13 -9.37
N THR A 115 -14.91 19.37 -8.50
CA THR A 115 -15.37 19.16 -7.13
C THR A 115 -14.71 20.11 -6.13
N GLY A 116 -13.61 20.77 -6.52
CA GLY A 116 -12.78 21.58 -5.61
C GLY A 116 -12.09 20.73 -4.54
N THR A 117 -11.74 19.49 -4.88
CA THR A 117 -11.13 18.49 -3.98
C THR A 117 -9.78 18.05 -4.53
N VAL A 118 -8.83 17.67 -3.67
CA VAL A 118 -7.59 17.02 -4.12
C VAL A 118 -7.95 15.66 -4.72
N ALA A 119 -7.42 15.35 -5.90
CA ALA A 119 -7.54 14.02 -6.50
C ALA A 119 -6.17 13.34 -6.53
N VAL A 120 -6.12 12.07 -6.15
CA VAL A 120 -4.90 11.25 -6.15
C VAL A 120 -5.17 10.00 -6.97
N GLU A 121 -4.34 9.75 -7.97
CA GLU A 121 -4.29 8.46 -8.63
C GLU A 121 -3.03 7.71 -8.16
N VAL A 122 -3.20 6.52 -7.59
CA VAL A 122 -2.10 5.62 -7.24
C VAL A 122 -2.06 4.51 -8.28
N LYS A 123 -0.94 4.39 -8.99
CA LYS A 123 -0.79 3.47 -10.13
C LYS A 123 0.06 2.27 -9.75
N GLN A 124 0.05 1.25 -10.59
CA GLN A 124 0.92 0.07 -10.45
C GLN A 124 0.63 -0.72 -9.17
N ILE A 125 -0.66 -0.95 -8.88
CA ILE A 125 -1.11 -1.87 -7.83
C ILE A 125 -1.71 -3.09 -8.54
N PRO A 126 -1.10 -4.28 -8.45
CA PRO A 126 0.12 -4.61 -7.69
C PRO A 126 1.42 -4.10 -8.35
N SER A 127 2.51 -4.08 -7.56
CA SER A 127 3.86 -3.77 -8.05
C SER A 127 4.34 -4.92 -8.96
N GLN A 128 4.02 -4.86 -10.25
CA GLN A 128 4.17 -5.97 -11.20
C GLN A 128 5.01 -5.58 -12.42
N PRO A 129 5.56 -6.52 -13.21
CA PRO A 129 5.47 -7.99 -13.07
C PRO A 129 6.21 -8.55 -11.86
N ILE A 130 5.85 -9.76 -11.45
CA ILE A 130 6.51 -10.51 -10.38
C ILE A 130 6.91 -11.90 -10.89
N THR A 131 8.13 -12.33 -10.58
CA THR A 131 8.56 -13.72 -10.70
C THR A 131 8.80 -14.26 -9.30
N PHE A 132 8.23 -15.41 -8.97
CA PHE A 132 8.43 -16.04 -7.67
C PHE A 132 9.62 -16.98 -7.72
N VAL A 133 10.48 -16.92 -6.70
CA VAL A 133 11.70 -17.75 -6.64
C VAL A 133 11.34 -19.23 -6.61
N ALA A 134 10.27 -19.59 -5.90
CA ALA A 134 9.78 -20.96 -5.79
C ALA A 134 9.03 -21.48 -7.03
N ASP A 135 8.77 -20.64 -8.04
CA ASP A 135 8.10 -21.07 -9.27
C ASP A 135 9.11 -21.73 -10.23
N PRO A 136 9.06 -23.06 -10.44
CA PRO A 136 10.02 -23.73 -11.32
C PRO A 136 9.91 -23.26 -12.78
N SER A 137 8.76 -22.71 -13.20
CA SER A 137 8.59 -22.15 -14.54
C SER A 137 9.25 -20.77 -14.70
N GLN A 138 9.62 -20.13 -13.58
CA GLN A 138 10.15 -18.76 -13.53
C GLN A 138 9.32 -17.77 -14.34
N LYS A 139 8.01 -18.00 -14.43
CA LYS A 139 7.08 -17.17 -15.21
C LYS A 139 7.02 -15.76 -14.61
N SER A 140 7.10 -14.76 -15.48
CA SER A 140 6.74 -13.39 -15.16
C SER A 140 5.21 -13.28 -15.08
N ARG A 141 4.67 -12.98 -13.89
CA ARG A 141 3.24 -12.96 -13.59
C ARG A 141 2.71 -11.54 -13.43
N PHE A 142 1.42 -11.38 -13.72
CA PHE A 142 0.66 -10.12 -13.66
C PHE A 142 -0.72 -10.39 -13.06
N GLU A 143 -1.27 -9.43 -12.32
CA GLU A 143 -2.65 -9.42 -11.83
C GLU A 143 -3.09 -10.77 -11.22
N ASP A 144 -4.12 -11.39 -11.81
CA ASP A 144 -4.72 -12.65 -11.39
C ASP A 144 -3.73 -13.82 -11.38
N ASP A 145 -2.67 -13.80 -12.21
CA ASP A 145 -1.63 -14.84 -12.16
C ASP A 145 -0.83 -14.78 -10.85
N ILE A 146 -0.68 -13.58 -10.29
CA ILE A 146 -0.02 -13.36 -9.00
C ILE A 146 -0.98 -13.74 -7.86
N LEU A 147 -2.27 -13.36 -7.98
CA LEU A 147 -3.31 -13.78 -7.02
C LEU A 147 -3.43 -15.30 -6.95
N ALA A 148 -3.54 -15.97 -8.09
CA ALA A 148 -3.66 -17.42 -8.17
C ALA A 148 -2.43 -18.12 -7.55
N TRP A 149 -1.23 -17.60 -7.83
CA TRP A 149 -0.01 -18.14 -7.23
C TRP A 149 -0.02 -18.01 -5.71
N THR A 150 -0.27 -16.81 -5.19
CA THR A 150 -0.26 -16.54 -3.75
C THR A 150 -1.33 -17.30 -2.98
N TRP A 151 -2.54 -17.43 -3.53
CA TRP A 151 -3.60 -18.27 -2.96
C TRP A 151 -3.22 -19.75 -2.95
N ASN A 152 -2.65 -20.26 -4.04
CA ASN A 152 -2.17 -21.64 -4.07
C ASN A 152 -1.07 -21.88 -3.03
N THR A 153 -0.11 -20.95 -2.88
CA THR A 153 0.93 -21.03 -1.83
C THR A 153 0.30 -21.05 -0.43
N PHE A 154 -0.66 -20.16 -0.16
CA PHE A 154 -1.36 -20.11 1.11
C PHE A 154 -2.07 -21.44 1.43
N ILE A 155 -2.83 -21.99 0.48
CA ILE A 155 -3.55 -23.26 0.65
C ILE A 155 -2.59 -24.44 0.86
N GLN A 156 -1.50 -24.52 0.08
CA GLN A 156 -0.51 -25.59 0.23
C GLN A 156 0.21 -25.53 1.59
N SER A 157 0.34 -24.34 2.18
CA SER A 157 0.86 -24.15 3.54
C SER A 157 -0.18 -24.41 4.64
N ASN A 158 -1.34 -24.98 4.29
CA ASN A 158 -2.50 -25.18 5.17
C ASN A 158 -2.99 -23.89 5.85
N GLY A 159 -2.86 -22.75 5.15
CA GLY A 159 -3.30 -21.45 5.62
C GLY A 159 -2.48 -20.86 6.77
N SER A 160 -1.22 -21.28 6.94
CA SER A 160 -0.41 -20.92 8.11
C SER A 160 0.08 -19.47 8.12
N ASP A 161 0.31 -18.86 6.95
CA ASP A 161 0.79 -17.48 6.84
C ASP A 161 -0.05 -16.66 5.85
N PRO A 162 -1.02 -15.87 6.33
CA PRO A 162 -1.84 -15.00 5.48
C PRO A 162 -1.03 -13.91 4.75
N SER A 163 0.14 -13.53 5.25
CA SER A 163 0.95 -12.43 4.69
C SER A 163 1.41 -12.70 3.24
N VAL A 164 1.38 -13.97 2.82
CA VAL A 164 1.65 -14.42 1.45
C VAL A 164 0.58 -13.99 0.44
N LEU A 165 -0.64 -13.65 0.88
CA LEU A 165 -1.73 -13.28 -0.01
C LEU A 165 -1.48 -11.90 -0.61
N LEU A 166 -1.47 -11.81 -1.95
CA LEU A 166 -1.22 -10.55 -2.67
C LEU A 166 -2.19 -9.42 -2.30
N LEU A 167 -3.40 -9.77 -1.87
CA LEU A 167 -4.41 -8.79 -1.47
C LEU A 167 -3.94 -7.90 -0.32
N LEU A 168 -3.12 -8.40 0.60
CA LEU A 168 -2.63 -7.63 1.75
C LEU A 168 -1.72 -6.46 1.34
N PRO A 169 -0.61 -6.66 0.59
CA PRO A 169 0.18 -5.55 0.11
C PRO A 169 -0.61 -4.64 -0.85
N MET A 170 -1.54 -5.17 -1.65
CA MET A 170 -2.40 -4.32 -2.48
C MET A 170 -3.29 -3.39 -1.64
N THR A 171 -3.92 -3.91 -0.58
CA THR A 171 -4.78 -3.11 0.29
C THR A 171 -4.00 -2.06 1.06
N LYS A 172 -2.79 -2.39 1.55
CA LYS A 172 -1.99 -1.45 2.33
C LYS A 172 -1.62 -0.16 1.59
N VAL A 173 -1.46 -0.24 0.27
CA VAL A 173 -1.14 0.91 -0.58
C VAL A 173 -2.37 1.62 -1.16
N SER A 174 -3.57 1.03 -1.00
CA SER A 174 -4.83 1.58 -1.49
C SER A 174 -5.49 2.56 -0.52
#